data_AF-A0A818NUD3-F1
#
_entry.id   AF-A0A818NUD3-F1
#
_cell.length_a   1.000
_cell.length_b   1.000
_cell.length_c   1.000
_cell.angle_alpha   90.00
_cell.angle_beta   90.00
_cell.angle_gamma   90.00
#
_symmetry.space_group_name_H-M   'P 1'
#
loop_
_entity.id
_entity.type
_entity.pdbx_description
1 polymer ?
#
loop_
_entity_poly.entity_id
_entity_poly.type
_entity_poly.pdbx_seq_one_letter_code
_entity_poly.pdbx_strand_id
1 'polypeptide(L)'
;MPPLHKPTLFAGAGIGAFAVLLLIISIATPVWLDDGRGSTLGLFRKCFAVNASTIGEGCFGENRVTQAGLSVFGLLLLIFGIFATIAAAFTGNALILLVSLGLMFFASMFVMSAYATWGVYSRDPYLYLFPQSAPETTQYTSMGYSYNLCVAAHFFLWTALTLIAFGIGHFWGSERQASS
;
A
#
# COMPACT_ATOMS: atom_id res chain seq x y z
N MET A 1 -26.92 20.15 -15.60
CA MET A 1 -25.47 19.87 -15.41
C MET A 1 -25.24 18.40 -15.74
N PRO A 2 -24.17 18.02 -16.46
CA PRO A 2 -23.87 16.60 -16.69
C PRO A 2 -23.65 15.89 -15.34
N PRO A 3 -24.01 14.60 -15.23
CA PRO A 3 -23.90 13.87 -13.97
C PRO A 3 -22.44 13.76 -13.53
N LEU A 4 -22.05 14.58 -12.55
CA LEU A 4 -20.69 14.63 -11.98
C LEU A 4 -20.27 13.32 -11.30
N HIS A 5 -21.22 12.44 -10.92
CA HIS A 5 -20.93 11.20 -10.20
C HIS A 5 -20.06 10.22 -11.01
N LYS A 6 -20.33 10.00 -12.31
CA LYS A 6 -19.55 9.07 -13.14
C LYS A 6 -18.08 9.49 -13.29
N PRO A 7 -17.76 10.73 -13.72
CA PRO A 7 -16.37 11.14 -13.85
C PRO A 7 -15.63 11.12 -12.51
N THR A 8 -16.29 11.46 -11.38
CA THR A 8 -15.64 11.36 -10.06
C THR A 8 -15.36 9.92 -9.64
N LEU A 9 -16.27 8.99 -9.93
CA LEU A 9 -16.07 7.57 -9.65
C LEU A 9 -14.93 6.98 -10.50
N PHE A 10 -14.87 7.31 -11.79
CA PHE A 10 -13.78 6.86 -12.66
C PHE A 10 -12.43 7.50 -12.32
N ALA A 11 -12.41 8.80 -11.97
CA ALA A 11 -11.20 9.45 -11.49
C ALA A 11 -10.70 8.80 -10.19
N GLY A 12 -11.60 8.54 -9.24
CA GLY A 12 -11.27 7.83 -8.01
C GLY A 12 -10.75 6.41 -8.27
N ALA A 13 -11.42 5.63 -9.11
CA ALA A 13 -10.96 4.29 -9.48
C ALA A 13 -9.60 4.31 -10.21
N GLY A 14 -9.36 5.29 -11.07
CA GLY A 14 -8.09 5.48 -11.77
C GLY A 14 -6.93 5.79 -10.82
N ILE A 15 -7.13 6.73 -9.88
CA ILE A 15 -6.14 7.03 -8.85
C ILE A 15 -5.93 5.81 -7.94
N GLY A 16 -6.99 5.08 -7.61
CA GLY A 16 -6.90 3.83 -6.85
C GLY A 16 -6.05 2.77 -7.56
N ALA A 17 -6.24 2.59 -8.87
CA ALA A 17 -5.42 1.68 -9.67
C ALA A 17 -3.94 2.10 -9.73
N PHE A 18 -3.69 3.41 -9.84
CA PHE A 18 -2.32 3.94 -9.76
C PHE A 18 -1.69 3.69 -8.37
N ALA A 19 -2.44 3.89 -7.29
CA ALA A 19 -1.99 3.57 -5.94
C ALA A 19 -1.67 2.07 -5.79
N VAL A 20 -2.50 1.19 -6.36
CA VAL A 20 -2.25 -0.26 -6.38
C VAL A 20 -0.96 -0.60 -7.12
N LEU A 21 -0.70 0.02 -8.28
CA LEU A 21 0.56 -0.18 -9.01
C LEU A 21 1.77 0.19 -8.15
N LEU A 22 1.70 1.33 -7.46
CA LEU A 22 2.75 1.74 -6.53
C LEU A 22 2.92 0.72 -5.40
N LEU A 23 1.84 0.25 -4.78
CA LEU A 23 1.92 -0.77 -3.73
C LEU A 23 2.55 -2.07 -4.22
N ILE A 24 2.25 -2.52 -5.44
CA ILE A 24 2.88 -3.71 -6.04
C ILE A 24 4.39 -3.52 -6.14
N ILE A 25 4.84 -2.38 -6.67
CA ILE A 25 6.27 -2.06 -6.81
C ILE A 25 6.93 -2.00 -5.42
N SER A 26 6.30 -1.33 -4.47
CA SER A 26 6.79 -1.22 -3.08
C SER A 26 6.94 -2.60 -2.43
N ILE A 27 5.92 -3.44 -2.49
CA ILE A 27 5.90 -4.78 -1.86
C ILE A 27 6.90 -5.73 -2.54
N ALA A 28 7.03 -5.66 -3.87
CA ALA A 28 7.90 -6.55 -4.63
C ALA A 28 9.40 -6.22 -4.51
N THR A 29 9.75 -4.98 -4.12
CA THR A 29 11.14 -4.52 -4.04
C THR A 29 11.74 -4.71 -2.65
N PRO A 30 13.04 -5.09 -2.55
CA PRO A 30 13.66 -5.42 -1.27
C PRO A 30 14.24 -4.20 -0.51
N VAL A 31 13.82 -2.97 -0.82
CA VAL A 31 14.45 -1.73 -0.33
C VAL A 31 13.51 -0.97 0.59
N TRP A 32 13.02 -1.67 1.62
CA TRP A 32 12.24 -1.06 2.70
C TRP A 32 13.15 -0.45 3.76
N LEU A 33 14.23 -1.14 4.09
CA LEU A 33 15.33 -0.62 4.90
C LEU A 33 16.64 -0.74 4.12
N ASP A 34 17.52 0.23 4.31
CA ASP A 34 18.85 0.32 3.70
C ASP A 34 19.89 0.64 4.79
N ASP A 35 21.00 -0.08 4.78
CA ASP A 35 22.14 0.11 5.69
C ASP A 35 23.16 1.16 5.21
N GLY A 36 22.93 1.77 4.03
CA GLY A 36 23.81 2.75 3.40
C GLY A 36 25.10 2.15 2.84
N ARG A 37 25.27 0.84 2.92
CA ARG A 37 26.44 0.07 2.45
C ARG A 37 26.06 -0.94 1.36
N GLY A 38 24.83 -0.88 0.89
CA GLY A 38 24.31 -1.70 -0.20
C GLY A 38 23.56 -2.96 0.26
N SER A 39 23.37 -3.16 1.57
CA SER A 39 22.48 -4.20 2.07
C SER A 39 21.08 -3.64 2.27
N THR A 40 20.08 -4.38 1.81
CA THR A 40 18.69 -3.96 1.87
C THR A 40 17.80 -5.04 2.44
N LEU A 41 16.73 -4.63 3.13
CA LEU A 41 15.70 -5.52 3.65
C LEU A 41 14.35 -5.14 3.05
N GLY A 42 13.60 -6.13 2.58
CA GLY A 42 12.19 -5.98 2.21
C GLY A 42 11.32 -7.06 2.83
N LEU A 43 10.08 -7.16 2.34
CA LEU A 43 9.07 -8.06 2.90
C LEU A 43 9.38 -9.54 2.65
N PHE A 44 9.85 -9.85 1.45
CA PHE A 44 10.07 -11.23 0.98
C PHE A 44 11.53 -11.60 0.81
N ARG A 45 12.43 -10.61 0.86
CA ARG A 45 13.84 -10.79 0.54
C ARG A 45 14.71 -9.86 1.38
N LYS A 46 15.90 -10.33 1.68
CA LYS A 46 17.03 -9.55 2.20
C LYS A 46 18.19 -9.68 1.23
N CYS A 47 18.88 -8.58 0.95
CA CYS A 47 20.01 -8.54 0.04
C CYS A 47 21.23 -8.01 0.79
N PHE A 48 22.37 -8.67 0.64
CA PHE A 48 23.63 -8.26 1.26
C PHE A 48 24.66 -7.93 0.20
N ALA A 49 25.34 -6.79 0.37
CA ALA A 49 26.47 -6.40 -0.45
C ALA A 49 27.75 -7.15 -0.05
N VAL A 50 28.75 -7.13 -0.96
CA VAL A 50 30.10 -7.66 -0.72
C VAL A 50 30.65 -7.07 0.59
N ASN A 51 31.13 -7.92 1.49
CA ASN A 51 31.70 -7.57 2.80
C ASN A 51 30.71 -7.13 3.90
N ALA A 52 29.40 -7.15 3.67
CA ALA A 52 28.41 -6.77 4.69
C ALA A 52 27.92 -7.94 5.56
N SER A 53 28.18 -9.19 5.18
CA SER A 53 27.55 -10.36 5.81
C SER A 53 28.45 -11.60 5.83
N THR A 54 28.39 -12.36 6.93
CA THR A 54 29.03 -13.69 7.07
C THR A 54 28.37 -14.78 6.23
N ILE A 55 27.20 -14.49 5.66
CA ILE A 55 26.33 -15.42 4.92
C ILE A 55 26.64 -15.39 3.40
N GLY A 56 27.53 -14.51 2.96
CA GLY A 56 27.86 -14.29 1.56
C GLY A 56 27.03 -13.19 0.92
N GLU A 57 27.50 -12.71 -0.24
CA GLU A 57 26.81 -11.73 -1.07
C GLU A 57 25.60 -12.38 -1.75
N GLY A 58 24.49 -11.64 -1.83
CA GLY A 58 23.32 -12.06 -2.59
C GLY A 58 22.00 -11.75 -1.91
N CYS A 59 20.92 -12.06 -2.62
CA CYS A 59 19.56 -11.90 -2.14
C CYS A 59 18.96 -13.24 -1.69
N PHE A 60 18.53 -13.29 -0.44
CA PHE A 60 17.96 -14.46 0.20
C PHE A 60 16.48 -14.24 0.48
N GLY A 61 15.70 -15.32 0.39
CA GLY A 61 14.29 -15.30 0.81
C GLY A 61 14.19 -15.04 2.31
N GLU A 62 13.30 -14.13 2.67
CA GLU A 62 12.97 -13.80 4.06
C GLU A 62 11.45 -13.78 4.17
N ASN A 63 10.87 -14.52 5.11
CA ASN A 63 9.42 -14.62 5.21
C ASN A 63 8.92 -13.85 6.43
N ARG A 64 8.61 -12.57 6.23
CA ARG A 64 7.99 -11.73 7.25
C ARG A 64 6.48 -11.93 7.24
N VAL A 65 6.04 -13.12 7.66
CA VAL A 65 4.66 -13.66 7.47
C VAL A 65 3.56 -12.65 7.80
N THR A 66 3.69 -11.91 8.90
CA THR A 66 2.67 -10.93 9.31
C THR A 66 2.64 -9.72 8.37
N GLN A 67 3.78 -9.15 8.02
CA GLN A 67 3.89 -7.96 7.16
C GLN A 67 3.58 -8.30 5.70
N ALA A 68 4.14 -9.40 5.20
CA ALA A 68 3.84 -9.98 3.90
C ALA A 68 2.36 -10.35 3.77
N GLY A 69 1.80 -11.02 4.79
CA GLY A 69 0.40 -11.41 4.81
C GLY A 69 -0.55 -10.21 4.78
N LEU A 70 -0.32 -9.22 5.66
CA LEU A 70 -1.18 -8.02 5.74
C LEU A 70 -1.10 -7.18 4.46
N SER A 71 0.09 -7.00 3.90
CA SER A 71 0.28 -6.23 2.66
C SER A 71 -0.33 -6.91 1.44
N VAL A 72 -0.14 -8.22 1.27
CA VAL A 72 -0.74 -8.99 0.17
C VAL A 72 -2.26 -9.07 0.32
N PHE A 73 -2.76 -9.33 1.53
CA PHE A 73 -4.20 -9.37 1.78
C PHE A 73 -4.87 -8.02 1.52
N GLY A 74 -4.27 -6.92 2.01
CA GLY A 74 -4.72 -5.56 1.72
C GLY A 74 -4.70 -5.26 0.22
N LEU A 75 -3.66 -5.66 -0.50
CA LEU A 75 -3.56 -5.49 -1.95
C LEU A 75 -4.67 -6.22 -2.71
N LEU A 76 -4.95 -7.48 -2.34
CA LEU A 76 -6.02 -8.27 -2.95
C LEU A 76 -7.39 -7.64 -2.73
N LEU A 77 -7.66 -7.16 -1.51
CA LEU A 77 -8.89 -6.43 -1.22
C LEU A 77 -8.97 -5.13 -2.02
N LEU A 78 -7.88 -4.37 -2.17
CA LEU A 78 -7.88 -3.15 -2.98
C LEU A 78 -8.22 -3.42 -4.45
N ILE A 79 -7.60 -4.44 -5.04
CA ILE A 79 -7.86 -4.83 -6.43
C ILE A 79 -9.34 -5.21 -6.59
N PHE A 80 -9.86 -6.05 -5.69
CA PHE A 80 -11.27 -6.43 -5.70
C PHE A 80 -12.19 -5.21 -5.52
N GLY A 81 -11.87 -4.31 -4.61
CA GLY A 81 -12.61 -3.08 -4.35
C GLY A 81 -12.69 -2.17 -5.58
N ILE A 82 -11.58 -1.98 -6.29
CA ILE A 82 -11.55 -1.19 -7.53
C ILE A 82 -12.45 -1.81 -8.60
N PHE A 83 -12.36 -3.12 -8.82
CA PHE A 83 -13.25 -3.80 -9.77
C PHE A 83 -14.72 -3.67 -9.36
N ALA A 84 -15.02 -3.82 -8.07
CA ALA A 84 -16.37 -3.64 -7.54
C ALA A 84 -16.88 -2.20 -7.76
N THR A 85 -16.06 -1.18 -7.52
CA THR A 85 -16.41 0.23 -7.77
C THR A 85 -16.70 0.49 -9.26
N ILE A 86 -15.86 -0.04 -10.16
CA ILE A 86 -16.06 0.10 -11.61
C ILE A 86 -17.37 -0.58 -12.04
N ALA A 87 -17.59 -1.83 -11.63
CA ALA A 87 -18.81 -2.57 -11.93
C ALA A 87 -20.05 -1.88 -11.36
N ALA A 88 -19.96 -1.35 -10.14
CA ALA A 88 -21.04 -0.61 -9.48
C ALA A 88 -21.36 0.71 -10.21
N ALA A 89 -20.35 1.39 -10.75
CA ALA A 89 -20.55 2.60 -11.54
C ALA A 89 -21.31 2.35 -12.86
N PHE A 90 -21.15 1.16 -13.46
CA PHE A 90 -21.92 0.76 -14.64
C PHE A 90 -23.33 0.28 -14.30
N THR A 91 -23.48 -0.49 -13.22
CA THR A 91 -24.78 -1.04 -12.81
C THR A 91 -25.67 0.00 -12.12
N GLY A 92 -25.12 1.11 -11.64
CA GLY A 92 -25.87 2.14 -10.91
C GLY A 92 -26.33 1.66 -9.54
N ASN A 93 -25.67 0.65 -8.95
CA ASN A 93 -26.10 0.10 -7.67
C ASN A 93 -25.39 0.81 -6.49
N ALA A 94 -26.13 1.69 -5.81
CA ALA A 94 -25.64 2.44 -4.65
C ALA A 94 -25.11 1.54 -3.52
N LEU A 95 -25.72 0.38 -3.30
CA LEU A 95 -25.32 -0.54 -2.23
C LEU A 95 -23.96 -1.17 -2.56
N ILE A 96 -23.72 -1.60 -3.80
CA ILE A 96 -22.42 -2.14 -4.22
C ILE A 96 -21.36 -1.04 -4.16
N LEU A 97 -21.69 0.20 -4.54
CA LEU A 97 -20.79 1.34 -4.41
C LEU A 97 -20.36 1.56 -2.95
N LEU A 98 -21.30 1.59 -2.00
CA LEU A 98 -20.98 1.69 -0.57
C LEU A 98 -20.12 0.53 -0.06
N VAL A 99 -20.49 -0.71 -0.42
CA VAL A 99 -19.73 -1.91 -0.02
C VAL A 99 -18.30 -1.83 -0.57
N SER A 100 -18.13 -1.40 -1.82
CA SER A 100 -16.82 -1.23 -2.44
C SER A 100 -15.98 -0.16 -1.73
N LEU A 101 -16.60 0.96 -1.35
CA LEU A 101 -15.93 2.02 -0.58
C LEU A 101 -15.48 1.52 0.79
N GLY A 102 -16.35 0.82 1.51
CA GLY A 102 -16.02 0.21 2.80
C GLY A 102 -14.87 -0.80 2.67
N LEU A 103 -14.92 -1.65 1.64
CA LEU A 103 -13.89 -2.64 1.37
C LEU A 103 -12.54 -1.99 1.05
N MET A 104 -12.50 -0.96 0.20
CA MET A 104 -11.29 -0.20 -0.07
C MET A 104 -10.74 0.53 1.17
N PHE A 105 -11.63 1.04 2.04
CA PHE A 105 -11.24 1.66 3.31
C PHE A 105 -10.56 0.65 4.24
N PHE A 106 -11.17 -0.52 4.47
CA PHE A 106 -10.55 -1.58 5.28
C PHE A 106 -9.24 -2.08 4.68
N ALA A 107 -9.19 -2.24 3.35
CA ALA A 107 -7.98 -2.60 2.64
C ALA A 107 -6.84 -1.58 2.85
N SER A 108 -7.17 -0.28 2.88
CA SER A 108 -6.20 0.78 3.19
C SER A 108 -5.61 0.66 4.60
N MET A 109 -6.38 0.15 5.57
CA MET A 109 -5.92 -0.04 6.95
C MET A 109 -4.95 -1.22 7.08
N PHE A 110 -5.14 -2.27 6.30
CA PHE A 110 -4.17 -3.37 6.21
C PHE A 110 -2.84 -2.93 5.60
N VAL A 111 -2.88 -2.05 4.60
CA VAL A 111 -1.68 -1.43 4.02
C VAL A 111 -0.99 -0.51 5.04
N MET A 112 -1.77 0.32 5.75
CA MET A 112 -1.27 1.18 6.84
C MET A 112 -0.58 0.38 7.93
N SER A 113 -1.20 -0.70 8.42
CA SER A 113 -0.62 -1.53 9.47
C SER A 113 0.69 -2.17 9.00
N ALA A 114 0.78 -2.60 7.74
CA ALA A 114 2.00 -3.14 7.18
C ALA A 114 3.16 -2.14 7.29
N TYR A 115 3.07 -0.92 6.76
CA TYR A 115 4.21 0.03 6.85
C TYR A 115 4.38 0.71 8.21
N ALA A 116 3.32 0.84 9.03
CA ALA A 116 3.44 1.34 10.40
C ALA A 116 4.36 0.44 11.24
N THR A 117 4.28 -0.89 11.05
CA THR A 117 5.20 -1.81 11.72
C THR A 117 6.66 -1.56 11.31
N TRP A 118 6.93 -1.29 10.01
CA TRP A 118 8.27 -0.89 9.53
C TRP A 118 8.77 0.42 10.12
N GLY A 119 7.88 1.40 10.32
CA GLY A 119 8.18 2.65 11.03
C GLY A 119 8.79 2.41 12.41
N VAL A 120 8.22 1.48 13.17
CA VAL A 120 8.71 1.10 14.51
C VAL A 120 10.04 0.34 14.41
N TYR A 121 10.21 -0.52 13.40
CA TYR A 121 11.45 -1.30 13.22
C TYR A 121 12.69 -0.46 12.88
N SER A 122 12.53 0.67 12.18
CA SER A 122 13.65 1.59 11.95
C SER A 122 14.21 2.22 13.24
N ARG A 123 13.43 2.19 14.32
CA ARG A 123 13.81 2.77 15.63
C ARG A 123 14.44 1.76 16.57
N ASP A 124 14.38 0.46 16.25
CA ASP A 124 14.85 -0.61 17.14
C ASP A 124 15.80 -1.58 16.40
N PRO A 125 17.09 -1.22 16.27
CA PRO A 125 18.07 -1.93 15.43
C PRO A 125 18.37 -3.36 15.93
N TYR A 126 18.11 -3.66 17.20
CA TYR A 126 18.39 -4.96 17.82
C TYR A 126 17.46 -6.09 17.35
N LEU A 127 16.25 -5.76 16.88
CA LEU A 127 15.28 -6.76 16.41
C LEU A 127 15.54 -7.22 14.96
N TYR A 128 16.33 -6.46 14.20
CA TYR A 128 16.60 -6.73 12.79
C TYR A 128 18.06 -6.47 12.46
N LEU A 129 18.93 -7.29 13.06
CA LEU A 129 20.35 -7.29 12.71
C LEU A 129 20.53 -7.62 11.22
N PHE A 130 21.07 -6.66 10.47
CA PHE A 130 21.95 -7.00 9.36
C PHE A 130 23.06 -7.90 9.93
N PRO A 131 23.43 -9.02 9.28
CA PRO A 131 24.42 -9.95 9.78
C PRO A 131 25.67 -9.17 10.22
N GLN A 132 26.04 -9.35 11.48
CA GLN A 132 27.05 -8.59 12.18
C GLN A 132 28.38 -8.53 11.38
N SER A 133 28.73 -7.33 10.92
CA SER A 133 30.08 -7.04 10.41
C SER A 133 30.54 -5.61 10.74
N ALA A 134 29.82 -4.86 11.57
CA ALA A 134 30.28 -3.55 12.03
C ALA A 134 30.21 -3.45 13.58
N PRO A 135 31.28 -2.96 14.23
CA PRO A 135 31.28 -2.71 15.66
C PRO A 135 30.18 -1.71 16.02
N GLU A 136 29.66 -1.81 17.25
CA GLU A 136 28.47 -1.16 17.83
C GLU A 136 28.37 0.38 17.74
N THR A 137 29.24 1.06 16.98
CA THR A 137 29.37 2.52 17.03
C THR A 137 28.63 3.28 15.93
N THR A 138 28.20 2.67 14.83
CA THR A 138 27.40 3.38 13.80
C THR A 138 26.63 2.39 12.89
N GLN A 139 25.45 1.91 13.30
CA GLN A 139 24.49 1.31 12.37
C GLN A 139 23.52 2.39 11.90
N TYR A 140 23.74 2.92 10.70
CA TYR A 140 22.78 3.82 10.05
C TYR A 140 21.76 2.96 9.30
N THR A 141 20.58 2.77 9.88
CA THR A 141 19.43 2.21 9.17
C THR A 141 18.56 3.35 8.68
N SER A 142 18.28 3.36 7.38
CA SER A 142 17.43 4.38 6.76
C SER A 142 16.22 3.74 6.08
N MET A 143 15.12 4.49 5.98
CA MET A 143 13.95 4.06 5.21
C MET A 143 14.27 4.15 3.73
N GLY A 144 14.19 3.01 3.05
CA GLY A 144 14.44 2.92 1.62
C GLY A 144 13.29 3.46 0.77
N TYR A 145 13.46 3.45 -0.55
CA TYR A 145 12.46 3.98 -1.48
C TYR A 145 11.15 3.17 -1.45
N SER A 146 11.19 1.85 -1.18
CA SER A 146 9.98 1.01 -1.16
C SER A 146 9.04 1.45 -0.05
N TYR A 147 9.57 1.84 1.11
CA TYR A 147 8.80 2.41 2.20
C TYR A 147 8.13 3.73 1.79
N ASN A 148 8.90 4.66 1.24
CA ASN A 148 8.38 5.97 0.81
C ASN A 148 7.33 5.83 -0.30
N LEU A 149 7.50 4.85 -1.19
CA LEU A 149 6.56 4.55 -2.26
C LEU A 149 5.25 3.93 -1.72
N CYS A 150 5.33 3.13 -0.65
CA CYS A 150 4.15 2.66 0.08
C CYS A 150 3.37 3.82 0.72
N VAL A 151 4.08 4.75 1.38
CA VAL A 151 3.49 5.94 1.98
C VAL A 151 2.83 6.82 0.92
N ALA A 152 3.50 7.08 -0.20
CA ALA A 152 2.93 7.82 -1.33
C ALA A 152 1.68 7.13 -1.89
N ALA A 153 1.73 5.80 -2.09
CA ALA A 153 0.58 5.03 -2.54
C ALA A 153 -0.61 5.15 -1.59
N HIS A 154 -0.35 5.20 -0.27
CA HIS A 154 -1.38 5.41 0.72
C HIS A 154 -2.07 6.79 0.56
N PHE A 155 -1.31 7.87 0.34
CA PHE A 155 -1.91 9.19 0.07
C PHE A 155 -2.77 9.21 -1.19
N PHE A 156 -2.32 8.57 -2.27
CA PHE A 156 -3.13 8.41 -3.48
C PHE A 156 -4.39 7.59 -3.22
N LEU A 157 -4.28 6.52 -2.41
CA LEU A 157 -5.44 5.70 -2.05
C LEU A 157 -6.48 6.47 -1.24
N TRP A 158 -6.08 7.30 -0.28
CA TRP A 158 -7.02 8.18 0.43
C TRP A 158 -7.66 9.21 -0.48
N THR A 159 -6.92 9.73 -1.46
CA THR A 159 -7.46 10.62 -2.49
C THR A 159 -8.48 9.89 -3.37
N ALA A 160 -8.23 8.63 -3.72
CA ALA A 160 -9.19 7.79 -4.43
C ALA A 160 -10.46 7.56 -3.61
N LEU A 161 -10.32 7.22 -2.31
CA LEU A 161 -11.44 7.00 -1.39
C LEU A 161 -12.34 8.24 -1.26
N THR A 162 -11.74 9.43 -1.14
CA THR A 162 -12.52 10.68 -1.02
C THR A 162 -13.29 10.99 -2.30
N LEU A 163 -12.67 10.79 -3.48
CA LEU A 163 -13.34 10.98 -4.77
C LEU A 163 -14.47 9.97 -4.99
N ILE A 164 -14.25 8.70 -4.63
CA ILE A 164 -15.28 7.67 -4.71
C ILE A 164 -16.43 8.02 -3.77
N ALA A 165 -16.15 8.36 -2.51
CA ALA A 165 -17.16 8.77 -1.54
C ALA A 165 -17.98 9.97 -2.03
N PHE A 166 -17.32 10.98 -2.60
CA PHE A 166 -17.98 12.13 -3.20
C PHE A 166 -18.88 11.73 -4.37
N GLY A 167 -18.40 10.87 -5.27
CA GLY A 167 -19.18 10.35 -6.39
C GLY A 167 -20.42 9.58 -5.95
N ILE A 168 -20.30 8.76 -4.90
CA ILE A 168 -21.43 8.04 -4.29
C ILE A 168 -22.44 9.00 -3.69
N GLY A 169 -21.99 10.01 -2.95
CA GLY A 169 -22.87 11.03 -2.36
C GLY A 169 -23.68 11.78 -3.42
N HIS A 170 -23.03 12.16 -4.53
CA HIS A 170 -23.73 12.81 -5.65
C HIS A 170 -24.71 11.88 -6.36
N PHE A 171 -24.37 10.60 -6.54
CA PHE A 171 -25.28 9.60 -7.11
C PHE A 171 -26.56 9.50 -6.30
N TRP A 172 -26.44 9.34 -4.98
CA TRP A 172 -27.59 9.18 -4.10
C TRP A 172 -28.45 10.45 -3.98
N GLY A 173 -27.80 11.62 -3.95
CA GLY A 173 -28.49 12.91 -3.97
C GLY A 173 -29.36 13.07 -5.22
N SER A 174 -28.88 12.60 -6.38
CA SER A 174 -29.66 12.65 -7.62
C SER A 174 -30.84 11.67 -7.64
N GLU A 175 -30.72 10.48 -7.03
CA GLU A 175 -31.85 9.53 -6.93
C GLU A 175 -32.99 10.10 -6.08
N ARG A 176 -32.66 10.75 -4.94
CA ARG A 176 -33.68 11.35 -4.06
C ARG A 176 -34.45 12.48 -4.75
N GLN A 177 -33.77 13.31 -5.52
CA GLN A 177 -34.41 14.39 -6.29
C GLN A 177 -35.29 13.88 -7.43
N ALA A 178 -35.00 12.70 -7.99
CA ALA A 178 -35.84 12.08 -9.01
C ALA A 178 -37.12 11.42 -8.45
N SER A 179 -37.14 11.15 -7.14
CA SER A 179 -38.29 10.53 -6.45
C SER A 179 -39.25 11.51 -5.77
N SER A 180 -38.93 12.81 -5.78
CA SER A 180 -39.74 13.91 -5.22
C SER A 180 -40.44 14.71 -6.31
#